data_AF-A0A1B8Y1T1-F1
#
_entry.id   AF-A0A1B8Y1T1-F1
#
_cell.length_a   1.000
_cell.length_b   1.000
_cell.length_c   1.000
_cell.angle_alpha   90.00
_cell.angle_beta   90.00
_cell.angle_gamma   90.00
#
_symmetry.space_group_name_H-M   'P 1'
#
loop_
_entity.id
_entity.type
_entity.pdbx_description
1 polymer ?
#
loop_
_entity_poly.entity_id
_entity_poly.type
_entity_poly.pdbx_seq_one_letter_code
_entity_poly.pdbx_strand_id
1 'polypeptide(L)'
;DFAVSLRKRLSVLREEPPLRSLTFLITACRVLEQSRKVLGYACVYSYYNQDSERLDVLESQTENLELHVSALQILLEDSLLQCEDLGSCVRLLSADKYSSGLELVRRVQERLRGILQHSTQDFRVGFLSQPDHKEMKLSNVPAPVTNLPAAANVAEGASDSGDTGGEQDDEEDDYAQDWHEEYDDDLDEDDFSYDEDEESENFEPDSFIFEDDDAQAY
;
A
#
# COMPACT_ATOMS: atom_id res chain seq x y z
N ASP A 1 6.44 14.35 -9.80
CA ASP A 1 7.60 14.68 -10.68
C ASP A 1 8.96 14.61 -10.01
N PHE A 2 9.18 15.31 -8.90
CA PHE A 2 10.46 15.29 -8.16
C PHE A 2 11.03 13.86 -7.96
N ALA A 3 10.27 12.95 -7.35
CA ALA A 3 10.74 11.60 -7.07
C ALA A 3 11.09 10.80 -8.34
N VAL A 4 10.34 11.01 -9.44
CA VAL A 4 10.55 10.34 -10.72
C VAL A 4 11.83 10.85 -11.40
N SER A 5 12.04 12.17 -11.41
CA SER A 5 13.24 12.78 -11.99
C SER A 5 14.49 12.42 -11.19
N LEU A 6 14.41 12.46 -9.86
CA LEU A 6 15.50 12.07 -8.96
C LEU A 6 15.88 10.60 -9.16
N ARG A 7 14.90 9.69 -9.18
CA ARG A 7 15.14 8.26 -9.41
C ARG A 7 15.81 7.98 -10.76
N LYS A 8 15.39 8.67 -11.83
CA LYS A 8 16.01 8.54 -13.16
C LYS A 8 17.48 8.97 -13.12
N ARG A 9 17.78 10.11 -12.50
CA ARG A 9 19.15 10.60 -12.32
C ARG A 9 20.01 9.64 -11.49
N LEU A 10 19.45 9.11 -10.40
CA LEU A 10 20.12 8.12 -9.55
C LEU A 10 20.37 6.78 -10.26
N SER A 11 19.50 6.37 -11.18
CA SER A 11 19.64 5.11 -11.93
C SER A 11 20.73 5.17 -13.02
N VAL A 12 21.09 6.37 -13.47
CA VAL A 12 22.14 6.59 -14.48
C VAL A 12 23.52 6.76 -13.83
N LEU A 13 23.59 6.95 -12.50
CA LEU A 13 24.85 6.95 -11.75
C LEU A 13 25.51 5.57 -11.88
N ARG A 14 26.59 5.50 -12.67
CA ARG A 14 27.11 4.22 -13.15
C ARG A 14 28.07 3.52 -12.20
N GLU A 15 28.83 4.23 -11.37
CA GLU A 15 29.72 3.65 -10.35
C GLU A 15 30.49 4.79 -9.66
N GLU A 16 30.13 5.14 -8.42
CA GLU A 16 30.92 5.99 -7.50
C GLU A 16 30.30 6.09 -6.09
N PRO A 17 28.97 6.03 -5.88
CA PRO A 17 28.40 6.11 -4.54
C PRO A 17 28.28 4.76 -3.81
N PRO A 18 28.18 4.76 -2.46
CA PRO A 18 27.94 3.55 -1.69
C PRO A 18 26.61 2.90 -2.11
N LEU A 19 26.65 1.62 -2.47
CA LEU A 19 25.46 0.86 -2.90
C LEU A 19 24.30 0.95 -1.90
N ARG A 20 24.61 0.99 -0.60
CA ARG A 20 23.62 1.12 0.47
C ARG A 20 22.86 2.45 0.41
N SER A 21 23.58 3.57 0.26
CA SER A 21 22.98 4.90 0.15
C SER A 21 22.17 5.03 -1.14
N LEU A 22 22.71 4.53 -2.26
CA LEU A 22 22.02 4.55 -3.54
C LEU A 22 20.71 3.74 -3.51
N THR A 23 20.76 2.53 -2.95
CA THR A 23 19.58 1.66 -2.81
C THR A 23 18.51 2.30 -1.94
N PHE A 24 18.92 2.91 -0.82
CA PHE A 24 18.02 3.68 0.04
C PHE A 24 17.33 4.80 -0.73
N LEU A 25 18.09 5.64 -1.44
CA LEU A 25 17.54 6.78 -2.17
C LEU A 25 16.56 6.37 -3.27
N ILE A 26 16.89 5.29 -4.01
CA ILE A 26 15.98 4.74 -5.02
C ILE A 26 14.69 4.23 -4.36
N THR A 27 14.81 3.56 -3.22
CA THR A 27 13.66 3.06 -2.45
C THR A 27 12.81 4.21 -1.92
N ALA A 28 13.44 5.23 -1.33
CA ALA A 28 12.76 6.42 -0.84
C ALA A 28 12.00 7.15 -1.96
N CYS A 29 12.60 7.28 -3.15
CA CYS A 29 11.90 7.84 -4.32
C CYS A 29 10.69 7.02 -4.74
N ARG A 30 10.79 5.67 -4.75
CA ARG A 30 9.66 4.80 -5.07
C ARG A 30 8.53 4.93 -4.06
N VAL A 31 8.88 4.95 -2.77
CA VAL A 31 7.92 5.14 -1.68
C VAL A 31 7.24 6.50 -1.78
N LEU A 32 7.98 7.59 -2.04
CA LEU A 32 7.39 8.92 -2.28
C LEU A 32 6.41 8.92 -3.45
N GLU A 33 6.77 8.31 -4.58
CA GLU A 33 5.90 8.21 -5.75
C GLU A 33 4.61 7.46 -5.41
N GLN A 34 4.73 6.32 -4.74
CA GLN A 34 3.60 5.50 -4.33
C GLN A 34 2.70 6.23 -3.33
N SER A 35 3.28 6.88 -2.32
CA SER A 35 2.52 7.58 -1.30
C SER A 35 1.77 8.78 -1.85
N ARG A 36 2.36 9.55 -2.76
CA ARG A 36 1.65 10.65 -3.42
C ARG A 36 0.45 10.16 -4.23
N LYS A 37 0.54 8.99 -4.87
CA LYS A 37 -0.61 8.35 -5.54
C LYS A 37 -1.69 7.94 -4.54
N VAL A 38 -1.30 7.29 -3.43
CA VAL A 38 -2.25 6.86 -2.39
C VAL A 38 -2.93 8.06 -1.74
N LEU A 39 -2.22 9.15 -1.44
CA LEU A 39 -2.82 10.39 -0.94
C LEU A 39 -3.89 10.93 -1.92
N GLY A 40 -3.58 10.96 -3.22
CA GLY A 40 -4.56 11.38 -4.23
C GLY A 40 -5.81 10.49 -4.26
N TYR A 41 -5.64 9.17 -4.21
CA TYR A 41 -6.78 8.25 -4.11
C TYR A 41 -7.55 8.39 -2.78
N ALA A 42 -6.85 8.68 -1.69
CA ALA A 42 -7.43 8.87 -0.36
C ALA A 42 -8.37 10.06 -0.33
N CYS A 43 -7.96 11.18 -0.95
CA CYS A 43 -8.82 12.36 -1.10
C CYS A 43 -10.11 12.06 -1.88
N VAL A 44 -10.03 11.25 -2.94
CA VAL A 44 -11.22 10.88 -3.73
C VAL A 44 -12.11 9.92 -2.94
N TYR A 45 -11.51 8.95 -2.26
CA TYR A 45 -12.25 7.99 -1.44
C TYR A 45 -12.99 8.67 -0.30
N SER A 46 -12.34 9.57 0.45
CA SER A 46 -12.98 10.29 1.57
C SER A 46 -14.13 11.16 1.09
N TYR A 47 -14.02 11.75 -0.10
CA TYR A 47 -15.09 12.55 -0.69
C TYR A 47 -16.39 11.76 -0.91
N TYR A 48 -16.30 10.50 -1.37
CA TYR A 48 -17.47 9.66 -1.68
C TYR A 48 -17.93 8.78 -0.51
N ASN A 49 -17.11 8.59 0.51
CA ASN A 49 -17.39 7.67 1.63
C ASN A 49 -17.54 8.41 2.96
N GLN A 50 -18.16 9.60 2.94
CA GLN A 50 -18.31 10.49 4.10
C GLN A 50 -19.04 9.81 5.28
N ASP A 51 -19.99 8.94 4.98
CA ASP A 51 -20.80 8.23 5.99
C ASP A 51 -20.13 6.95 6.51
N SER A 52 -18.85 6.70 6.16
CA SER A 52 -18.14 5.50 6.61
C SER A 52 -17.69 5.64 8.06
N GLU A 53 -18.05 4.67 8.92
CA GLU A 53 -17.61 4.58 10.32
C GLU A 53 -16.07 4.56 10.50
N ARG A 54 -15.33 4.22 9.44
CA ARG A 54 -13.86 4.16 9.46
C ARG A 54 -13.21 5.42 8.89
N LEU A 55 -13.97 6.43 8.50
CA LEU A 55 -13.46 7.62 7.84
C LEU A 55 -12.49 8.40 8.72
N ASP A 56 -12.80 8.59 10.00
CA ASP A 56 -11.92 9.31 10.94
C ASP A 56 -10.53 8.67 11.06
N VAL A 57 -10.51 7.33 11.15
CA VAL A 57 -9.26 6.56 11.21
C VAL A 57 -8.50 6.70 9.90
N LEU A 58 -9.19 6.63 8.76
CA LEU A 58 -8.58 6.77 7.44
C LEU A 58 -8.02 8.17 7.21
N GLU A 59 -8.74 9.21 7.62
CA GLU A 59 -8.32 10.61 7.53
C GLU A 59 -7.09 10.84 8.38
N SER A 60 -7.10 10.40 9.65
CA SER A 60 -5.93 10.48 10.53
C SER A 60 -4.72 9.74 9.94
N GLN A 61 -4.89 8.55 9.37
CA GLN A 61 -3.79 7.84 8.69
C GLN A 61 -3.28 8.59 7.46
N THR A 62 -4.18 9.25 6.72
CA THR A 62 -3.87 10.02 5.51
C THR A 62 -3.11 11.31 5.83
N GLU A 63 -3.53 12.06 6.86
CA GLU A 63 -2.82 13.24 7.35
C GLU A 63 -1.42 12.89 7.84
N ASN A 64 -1.30 11.85 8.65
CA ASN A 64 0.00 11.37 9.13
C ASN A 64 0.90 10.91 7.98
N LEU A 65 0.33 10.24 6.97
CA LEU A 65 1.05 9.87 5.76
C LEU A 65 1.57 11.12 5.04
N GLU A 66 0.73 12.16 4.87
CA GLU A 66 1.13 13.40 4.20
C GLU A 66 2.27 14.11 4.93
N LEU A 67 2.23 14.17 6.26
CA LEU A 67 3.31 14.72 7.08
C LEU A 67 4.63 13.95 6.86
N HIS A 68 4.60 12.62 6.93
CA HIS A 68 5.79 11.81 6.75
C HIS A 68 6.33 11.84 5.31
N VAL A 69 5.46 11.88 4.30
CA VAL A 69 5.84 12.02 2.88
C VAL A 69 6.50 13.37 2.65
N SER A 70 5.96 14.44 3.22
CA SER A 70 6.51 15.80 3.09
C SER A 70 7.86 15.90 3.79
N ALA A 71 8.00 15.37 5.01
CA ALA A 71 9.28 15.30 5.72
C ALA A 71 10.34 14.50 4.94
N LEU A 72 9.95 13.35 4.37
CA LEU A 72 10.85 12.55 3.54
C LEU A 72 11.28 13.30 2.28
N GLN A 73 10.36 14.01 1.63
CA GLN A 73 10.67 14.82 0.46
C GLN A 73 11.67 15.94 0.81
N ILE A 74 11.43 16.71 1.87
CA ILE A 74 12.33 17.77 2.34
C ILE A 74 13.71 17.20 2.65
N LEU A 75 13.79 16.08 3.38
CA LEU A 75 15.08 15.45 3.69
C LEU A 75 15.86 15.08 2.42
N LEU A 76 15.19 14.54 1.40
CA LEU A 76 15.84 14.21 0.13
C LEU A 76 16.27 15.46 -0.64
N GLU A 77 15.43 16.49 -0.67
CA GLU A 77 15.74 17.78 -1.28
C GLU A 77 16.97 18.41 -0.61
N ASP A 78 16.97 18.53 0.71
CA ASP A 78 18.08 19.08 1.49
C ASP A 78 19.35 18.23 1.40
N SER A 79 19.23 16.93 1.16
CA SER A 79 20.41 16.05 1.06
C SER A 79 21.02 16.06 -0.33
N LEU A 80 20.25 16.32 -1.38
CA LEU A 80 20.65 16.05 -2.76
C LEU A 80 20.57 17.25 -3.71
N LEU A 81 19.83 18.31 -3.37
CA LEU A 81 19.77 19.55 -4.16
C LEU A 81 20.81 20.59 -3.74
N GLN A 82 21.46 20.40 -2.59
CA GLN A 82 22.44 21.36 -2.08
C GLN A 82 23.80 21.31 -2.80
N CYS A 83 24.10 20.28 -3.61
CA CYS A 83 25.35 20.22 -4.36
C CYS A 83 25.13 20.05 -5.87
N GLU A 84 26.06 20.60 -6.64
CA GLU A 84 26.07 20.58 -8.11
C GLU A 84 26.22 19.15 -8.67
N ASP A 85 26.99 18.30 -7.99
CA ASP A 85 27.16 16.88 -8.34
C ASP A 85 26.38 15.94 -7.41
N LEU A 86 25.39 15.25 -8.01
CA LEU A 86 24.56 14.27 -7.33
C LEU A 86 25.37 13.07 -6.82
N GLY A 87 26.40 12.62 -7.54
CA GLY A 87 27.22 11.48 -7.10
C GLY A 87 27.93 11.77 -5.78
N SER A 88 28.46 12.98 -5.65
CA SER A 88 29.08 13.48 -4.43
C SER A 88 28.10 13.65 -3.27
N CYS A 89 26.88 14.15 -3.51
CA CYS A 89 25.83 14.18 -2.47
C CYS A 89 25.53 12.79 -1.89
N VAL A 90 25.41 11.78 -2.76
CA VAL A 90 25.10 10.41 -2.32
C VAL A 90 26.25 9.81 -1.51
N ARG A 91 27.50 10.13 -1.86
CA ARG A 91 28.70 9.73 -1.09
C ARG A 91 28.77 10.41 0.27
N LEU A 92 28.43 11.69 0.33
CA LEU A 92 28.52 12.54 1.51
C LEU A 92 27.23 12.56 2.34
N LEU A 93 26.28 11.67 2.04
CA LEU A 93 25.05 11.55 2.79
C LEU A 93 25.38 11.25 4.27
N SER A 94 25.13 12.23 5.14
CA SER A 94 25.38 12.09 6.57
C SER A 94 24.65 10.86 7.12
N ALA A 95 25.31 10.15 8.03
CA ALA A 95 24.73 8.97 8.69
C ALA A 95 23.40 9.30 9.39
N ASP A 96 23.27 10.52 9.92
CA ASP A 96 22.07 11.00 10.61
C ASP A 96 20.90 11.20 9.64
N LYS A 97 21.15 11.87 8.50
CA LYS A 97 20.14 12.01 7.43
C LYS A 97 19.76 10.65 6.84
N TYR A 98 20.72 9.72 6.76
CA TYR A 98 20.47 8.37 6.30
C TYR A 98 19.58 7.56 7.27
N SER A 99 19.85 7.59 8.58
CA SER A 99 19.02 6.89 9.58
C SER A 99 17.63 7.51 9.70
N SER A 100 17.55 8.84 9.77
CA SER A 100 16.27 9.56 9.79
C SER A 100 15.44 9.28 8.54
N GLY A 101 16.08 9.27 7.37
CA GLY A 101 15.45 8.90 6.11
C GLY A 101 14.92 7.47 6.08
N LEU A 102 15.66 6.50 6.63
CA LEU A 102 15.18 5.11 6.76
C LEU A 102 13.97 4.99 7.69
N GLU A 103 13.98 5.70 8.82
CA GLU A 103 12.83 5.72 9.74
C GLU A 103 11.60 6.33 9.08
N LEU A 104 11.77 7.44 8.35
CA LEU A 104 10.68 8.06 7.59
C LEU A 104 10.11 7.10 6.55
N VAL A 105 10.96 6.42 5.77
CA VAL A 105 10.50 5.38 4.83
C VAL A 105 9.70 4.30 5.55
N ARG A 106 10.16 3.82 6.72
CA ARG A 106 9.44 2.82 7.51
C ARG A 106 8.07 3.33 7.96
N ARG A 107 8.00 4.56 8.49
CA ARG A 107 6.74 5.19 8.94
C ARG A 107 5.77 5.40 7.79
N VAL A 108 6.25 5.87 6.65
CA VAL A 108 5.44 6.03 5.44
C VAL A 108 4.84 4.68 5.01
N GLN A 109 5.65 3.62 4.96
CA GLN A 109 5.16 2.28 4.62
C GLN A 109 4.14 1.74 5.63
N GLU A 110 4.34 2.03 6.92
CA GLU A 110 3.40 1.65 7.98
C GLU A 110 2.03 2.34 7.80
N ARG A 111 2.02 3.65 7.54
CA ARG A 111 0.79 4.42 7.28
C ARG A 111 0.11 3.97 5.99
N LEU A 112 0.87 3.71 4.92
CA LEU A 112 0.33 3.12 3.70
C LEU A 112 -0.41 1.80 3.97
N ARG A 113 0.18 0.91 4.77
CA ARG A 113 -0.47 -0.34 5.15
C ARG A 113 -1.73 -0.11 5.99
N GLY A 114 -1.71 0.87 6.90
CA GLY A 114 -2.88 1.29 7.67
C GLY A 114 -4.03 1.74 6.78
N ILE A 115 -3.76 2.65 5.84
CA ILE A 115 -4.76 3.14 4.87
C ILE A 115 -5.36 1.98 4.07
N LEU A 116 -4.54 1.04 3.60
CA LEU A 116 -5.01 -0.13 2.85
C LEU A 116 -5.85 -1.10 3.67
N GLN A 117 -5.61 -1.16 4.98
CA GLN A 117 -6.35 -2.02 5.88
C GLN A 117 -7.72 -1.41 6.22
N HIS A 118 -7.79 -0.09 6.36
CA HIS A 118 -9.01 0.61 6.75
C HIS A 118 -9.89 0.99 5.55
N SER A 119 -9.32 1.12 4.36
CA SER A 119 -10.11 1.21 3.14
C SER A 119 -10.52 -0.18 2.64
N THR A 120 -11.81 -0.40 2.52
CA THR A 120 -12.42 -1.60 1.94
C THR A 120 -11.99 -1.76 0.49
N GLN A 121 -11.22 -2.82 0.16
CA GLN A 121 -10.84 -3.31 -1.19
C GLN A 121 -10.23 -2.33 -2.24
N ASP A 122 -10.51 -1.03 -2.23
CA ASP A 122 -10.36 -0.12 -3.36
C ASP A 122 -8.92 0.33 -3.63
N PHE A 123 -8.08 0.45 -2.61
CA PHE A 123 -6.69 0.93 -2.81
C PHE A 123 -5.72 -0.16 -3.26
N ARG A 124 -6.11 -1.44 -3.19
CA ARG A 124 -5.24 -2.56 -3.59
C ARG A 124 -4.86 -2.50 -5.07
N VAL A 125 -5.74 -1.95 -5.92
CA VAL A 125 -5.49 -1.78 -7.36
C VAL A 125 -4.34 -0.80 -7.63
N GLY A 126 -4.17 0.25 -6.80
CA GLY A 126 -3.09 1.23 -6.93
C GLY A 126 -1.80 0.85 -6.19
N PHE A 127 -1.90 0.03 -5.14
CA PHE A 127 -0.76 -0.41 -4.32
C PHE A 127 0.01 -1.58 -4.94
N LEU A 128 -0.68 -2.48 -5.64
CA LEU A 128 -0.11 -3.68 -6.27
C LEU A 128 0.42 -3.42 -7.69
N SER A 129 1.04 -2.26 -7.95
CA SER A 129 1.89 -2.13 -9.15
C SER A 129 3.14 -3.01 -8.99
N GLN A 130 2.95 -4.29 -9.35
CA GLN A 130 3.86 -5.43 -9.41
C GLN A 130 4.61 -5.85 -8.14
N PRO A 131 4.24 -7.01 -7.61
CA PRO A 131 5.15 -8.15 -7.51
C PRO A 131 4.99 -9.06 -8.74
N ASP A 132 6.11 -9.60 -9.20
CA ASP A 132 6.27 -10.61 -10.25
C ASP A 132 5.54 -11.94 -9.90
N HIS A 133 4.22 -11.93 -9.75
CA HIS A 133 3.42 -13.17 -9.78
C HIS A 133 3.03 -13.48 -11.22
N LYS A 134 4.04 -13.77 -12.05
CA LYS A 134 3.89 -14.85 -13.02
C LYS A 134 3.84 -16.16 -12.24
N GLU A 135 2.69 -16.44 -11.63
CA GLU A 135 2.31 -17.83 -11.47
C GLU A 135 1.98 -18.32 -12.87
N MET A 136 3.00 -18.86 -13.53
CA MET A 136 2.81 -19.84 -14.59
C MET A 136 1.86 -20.91 -14.02
N LYS A 137 0.57 -20.81 -14.34
CA LYS A 137 -0.34 -21.95 -14.31
C LYS A 137 0.20 -22.95 -15.32
N LEU A 138 1.12 -23.79 -14.82
CA LEU A 138 1.55 -25.00 -15.49
C LEU A 138 0.29 -25.86 -15.69
N SER A 139 0.04 -26.15 -16.97
CA SER A 139 -0.74 -27.27 -17.49
C SER A 139 -1.16 -28.29 -16.44
N ASN A 140 -2.47 -28.37 -16.16
CA ASN A 140 -3.05 -29.43 -15.36
C ASN A 140 -3.46 -30.57 -16.31
N VAL A 141 -2.47 -31.33 -16.79
CA VAL A 141 -2.70 -32.65 -17.40
C VAL A 141 -2.02 -33.68 -16.50
N PRO A 142 -2.77 -34.55 -15.80
CA PRO A 142 -2.19 -35.70 -15.11
C PRO A 142 -1.67 -36.69 -16.16
N ALA A 143 -0.37 -36.96 -16.12
CA ALA A 143 0.26 -38.04 -16.87
C ALA A 143 -0.34 -39.40 -16.44
N PRO A 144 -0.61 -40.34 -17.37
CA PRO A 144 -1.19 -41.62 -17.01
C PRO A 144 -0.15 -42.51 -16.34
N VAL A 145 -0.46 -42.91 -15.10
CA VAL A 145 0.27 -43.95 -14.38
C VAL A 145 -0.03 -45.32 -14.97
N THR A 146 1.00 -45.95 -15.51
CA THR A 146 1.06 -47.36 -15.91
C THR A 146 0.99 -48.25 -14.68
N ASN A 147 0.11 -49.27 -14.66
CA ASN A 147 0.41 -50.64 -14.21
C ASN A 147 -0.76 -51.63 -14.43
N LEU A 148 -0.53 -52.53 -15.39
CA LEU A 148 -0.89 -53.97 -15.50
C LEU A 148 -2.26 -54.50 -15.00
N PRO A 149 -2.89 -55.39 -15.78
CA PRO A 149 -2.53 -56.81 -15.61
C PRO A 149 -2.34 -57.61 -16.91
N ALA A 150 -1.46 -58.62 -16.76
CA ALA A 150 -1.36 -59.90 -17.45
C ALA A 150 -2.01 -60.11 -18.84
N ALA A 151 -1.11 -60.30 -19.80
CA ALA A 151 -1.04 -61.42 -20.74
C ALA A 151 -2.10 -61.60 -21.86
N ALA A 152 -1.50 -61.79 -23.05
CA ALA A 152 -1.97 -62.56 -24.21
C ALA A 152 -2.75 -61.82 -25.31
N ASN A 153 -1.97 -61.48 -26.35
CA ASN A 153 -2.15 -61.97 -27.72
C ASN A 153 -3.31 -61.41 -28.59
N VAL A 154 -2.85 -60.77 -29.69
CA VAL A 154 -3.24 -61.01 -31.09
C VAL A 154 -4.26 -60.05 -31.73
N ALA A 155 -3.83 -59.54 -32.90
CA ALA A 155 -4.59 -58.99 -34.04
C ALA A 155 -5.30 -57.65 -33.81
N GLU A 156 -5.55 -56.79 -34.78
CA GLU A 156 -5.08 -56.48 -36.14
C GLU A 156 -5.82 -55.16 -36.49
N GLY A 157 -5.31 -54.38 -37.44
CA GLY A 157 -6.18 -53.69 -38.40
C GLY A 157 -6.57 -52.21 -38.17
N ALA A 158 -6.08 -51.37 -39.08
CA ALA A 158 -6.73 -50.20 -39.74
C ALA A 158 -7.29 -49.03 -38.88
N SER A 159 -6.78 -47.80 -39.00
CA SER A 159 -7.12 -46.77 -40.02
C SER A 159 -8.63 -46.50 -40.18
N ASP A 160 -9.09 -45.29 -39.84
CA ASP A 160 -9.54 -44.26 -40.80
C ASP A 160 -10.16 -43.04 -40.06
N SER A 161 -10.35 -41.98 -40.83
CA SER A 161 -10.51 -40.56 -40.58
C SER A 161 -11.97 -40.08 -40.43
N GLY A 162 -12.13 -38.80 -40.11
CA GLY A 162 -13.39 -38.03 -40.23
C GLY A 162 -14.28 -38.16 -38.98
N ASP A 163 -15.12 -37.21 -38.60
CA ASP A 163 -15.70 -36.06 -39.28
C ASP A 163 -16.34 -35.16 -38.21
N THR A 164 -16.53 -33.92 -38.60
CA THR A 164 -17.17 -32.79 -37.93
C THR A 164 -18.58 -33.05 -37.42
N GLY A 165 -18.94 -32.41 -36.30
CA GLY A 165 -20.30 -32.36 -35.78
C GLY A 165 -20.39 -31.39 -34.63
N GLY A 166 -20.76 -30.14 -34.92
CA GLY A 166 -20.99 -29.12 -33.92
C GLY A 166 -22.45 -29.13 -33.46
N GLU A 167 -22.67 -28.88 -32.18
CA GLU A 167 -23.91 -28.35 -31.62
C GLU A 167 -23.52 -27.37 -30.51
N GLN A 168 -23.92 -26.10 -30.71
CA GLN A 168 -23.98 -25.06 -29.70
C GLN A 168 -25.23 -25.35 -28.85
N ASP A 169 -25.08 -25.34 -27.53
CA ASP A 169 -26.17 -25.01 -26.63
C ASP A 169 -25.59 -24.09 -25.55
N ASP A 170 -25.89 -22.81 -25.72
CA ASP A 170 -25.73 -21.74 -24.73
C ASP A 170 -26.95 -21.80 -23.81
N GLU A 171 -26.79 -22.31 -22.60
CA GLU A 171 -27.72 -22.03 -21.50
C GLU A 171 -26.93 -21.39 -20.34
N GLU A 172 -26.94 -20.05 -20.35
CA GLU A 172 -26.67 -19.21 -19.20
C GLU A 172 -27.79 -19.43 -18.19
N ASP A 173 -27.48 -19.99 -17.02
CA ASP A 173 -28.43 -20.03 -15.91
C ASP A 173 -27.83 -19.30 -14.68
N ASP A 174 -28.55 -18.23 -14.33
CA ASP A 174 -28.35 -17.29 -13.24
C ASP A 174 -28.29 -18.01 -11.88
N TYR A 175 -27.11 -18.11 -11.27
CA TYR A 175 -27.01 -18.40 -9.84
C TYR A 175 -26.94 -17.09 -9.05
N ALA A 176 -28.09 -16.43 -8.93
CA ALA A 176 -28.35 -15.47 -7.87
C ALA A 176 -28.24 -16.21 -6.52
N GLN A 177 -27.18 -15.93 -5.76
CA GLN A 177 -27.04 -16.44 -4.39
C GLN A 177 -28.06 -15.75 -3.49
N ASP A 178 -29.09 -16.51 -3.14
CA ASP A 178 -30.12 -16.19 -2.16
C ASP A 178 -29.48 -15.98 -0.78
N TRP A 179 -29.48 -14.73 -0.30
CA TRP A 179 -29.03 -14.38 1.06
C TRP A 179 -30.16 -14.74 2.03
N HIS A 180 -30.16 -15.97 2.52
CA HIS A 180 -31.00 -16.33 3.65
C HIS A 180 -30.49 -15.64 4.93
N GLU A 181 -31.23 -14.61 5.33
CA GLU A 181 -31.22 -13.99 6.65
C GLU A 181 -31.93 -14.91 7.66
N GLU A 182 -31.18 -15.66 8.45
CA GLU A 182 -31.66 -16.14 9.75
C GLU A 182 -31.22 -15.10 10.81
N TYR A 183 -32.14 -14.19 11.14
CA TYR A 183 -32.01 -13.35 12.33
C TYR A 183 -32.31 -14.19 13.56
N ASP A 184 -31.28 -14.53 14.33
CA ASP A 184 -31.43 -14.98 15.71
C ASP A 184 -31.89 -13.79 16.56
N ASP A 185 -33.10 -13.91 17.11
CA ASP A 185 -33.90 -12.88 17.77
C ASP A 185 -33.68 -12.88 19.29
N ASP A 186 -32.40 -12.79 19.71
CA ASP A 186 -32.01 -12.68 21.13
C ASP A 186 -31.12 -11.43 21.32
N LEU A 187 -31.70 -10.24 21.08
CA LEU A 187 -31.14 -8.97 21.53
C LEU A 187 -31.51 -8.76 23.00
N ASP A 188 -30.64 -9.19 23.90
CA ASP A 188 -30.75 -8.82 25.32
C ASP A 188 -30.61 -7.29 25.46
N GLU A 189 -31.68 -6.68 25.96
CA GLU A 189 -31.77 -5.28 26.38
C GLU A 189 -30.85 -5.04 27.59
N ASP A 190 -29.55 -4.81 27.35
CA ASP A 190 -28.65 -4.25 28.37
C ASP A 190 -28.94 -2.75 28.54
N ASP A 191 -29.82 -2.52 29.51
CA ASP A 191 -30.00 -1.35 30.39
C ASP A 191 -28.87 -0.28 30.30
N PHE A 192 -29.07 0.72 29.44
CA PHE A 192 -28.34 1.98 29.52
C PHE A 192 -28.84 2.79 30.72
N SER A 193 -28.34 2.48 31.92
CA SER A 193 -28.44 3.41 33.04
C SER A 193 -27.54 4.61 32.76
N TYR A 194 -28.14 5.68 32.24
CA TYR A 194 -27.57 7.02 32.24
C TYR A 194 -27.39 7.48 33.70
N ASP A 195 -26.18 7.37 34.23
CA ASP A 195 -25.76 8.21 35.35
C ASP A 195 -25.36 9.57 34.77
N GLU A 196 -26.39 10.40 34.62
CA GLU A 196 -26.33 11.84 34.50
C GLU A 196 -26.06 12.41 35.90
N ASP A 197 -24.80 12.75 36.19
CA ASP A 197 -24.36 13.64 37.28
C ASP A 197 -22.93 14.09 36.92
N GLU A 198 -22.73 15.25 36.29
CA GLU A 198 -22.71 16.60 36.88
C GLU A 198 -21.25 17.13 36.98
N GLU A 199 -21.04 18.30 36.35
CA GLU A 199 -20.14 19.39 36.77
C GLU A 199 -18.65 19.38 36.32
N SER A 200 -18.43 19.96 35.13
CA SER A 200 -17.59 21.15 34.87
C SER A 200 -16.46 21.54 35.86
N GLU A 201 -15.20 21.52 35.40
CA GLU A 201 -14.17 22.49 35.82
C GLU A 201 -13.25 22.93 34.64
N ASN A 202 -13.66 24.03 33.98
CA ASN A 202 -12.87 25.21 33.62
C ASN A 202 -11.38 25.03 33.23
N PHE A 203 -11.08 24.85 31.93
CA PHE A 203 -9.74 25.14 31.39
C PHE A 203 -9.63 26.64 31.07
N GLU A 204 -8.95 27.41 31.93
CA GLU A 204 -8.49 28.77 31.60
C GLU A 204 -7.38 28.71 30.54
N PRO A 205 -7.51 29.41 29.40
CA PRO A 205 -6.42 29.59 28.46
C PRO A 205 -5.67 30.92 28.70
N ASP A 206 -4.35 30.83 28.62
CA ASP A 206 -3.35 31.87 28.32
C ASP A 206 -3.00 32.97 29.34
N SER A 207 -1.77 32.87 29.89
CA SER A 207 -0.81 33.97 29.87
C SER A 207 0.63 33.47 30.15
N PHE A 208 1.29 32.87 29.14
CA PHE A 208 2.75 32.83 29.13
C PHE A 208 3.24 34.20 28.63
N ILE A 209 3.52 35.07 29.59
CA ILE A 209 4.31 36.29 29.39
C ILE A 209 5.66 35.86 28.81
N PHE A 210 5.93 36.26 27.56
CA PHE A 210 7.29 36.43 27.09
C PHE A 210 7.87 37.60 27.89
N GLU A 211 8.74 37.29 28.84
CA GLU A 211 9.62 38.28 29.46
C GLU A 211 10.63 38.69 28.38
N ASP A 212 10.46 39.92 27.88
CA ASP A 212 11.41 40.66 27.06
C ASP A 212 12.77 40.66 27.77
N ASP A 213 13.75 39.97 27.20
CA ASP A 213 15.16 40.07 27.58
C ASP A 213 15.70 41.40 27.01
N ASP A 214 15.35 42.48 27.71
CA ASP A 214 15.77 43.83 27.36
C ASP A 214 17.28 43.98 27.58
N ALA A 215 17.95 44.22 26.47
CA ALA A 215 19.35 44.58 26.38
C ALA A 215 19.70 45.80 27.25
N GLN A 216 20.60 45.65 28.21
CA GLN A 216 21.58 46.67 28.61
C GLN A 216 22.56 46.17 29.68
N ALA A 217 23.83 46.03 29.31
CA ALA A 217 24.94 46.30 30.23
C ALA A 217 26.13 46.84 29.42
N TYR A 218 26.42 48.11 29.67
CA TYR A 218 27.64 48.84 29.27
C TYR A 218 28.87 48.29 29.99
#